data_AF-A0A699ZV70-F1
#
_entry.id   AF-A0A699ZV70-F1
#
_cell.length_a   1.000
_cell.length_b   1.000
_cell.length_c   1.000
_cell.angle_alpha   90.00
_cell.angle_beta   90.00
_cell.angle_gamma   90.00
#
_symmetry.space_group_name_H-M   'P 1'
#
loop_
_entity.id
_entity.type
_entity.pdbx_description
1 polymer ?
#
loop_
_entity_poly.entity_id
_entity_poly.type
_entity_poly.pdbx_seq_one_letter_code
_entity_poly.pdbx_strand_id
1 'polypeptide(L)'
;MPASSVQPTVPGCILTAADINLALVGRHAELYWPDDALWYLIEIQGVDLVSRMANIMYHSGEVEDLNLAEIVADRHMSLIPLDYYARRFGAP
;
A
#
# COMPACT_ATOMS: atom_id res chain seq x y z
N MET A 1 -4.92 16.76 4.70
CA MET A 1 -3.86 15.91 5.30
C MET A 1 -4.52 14.84 6.18
N PRO A 2 -4.65 13.59 5.73
CA PRO A 2 -5.14 12.52 6.59
C PRO A 2 -4.22 11.28 6.68
N ALA A 3 -4.32 10.57 7.81
CA ALA A 3 -3.74 9.27 8.18
C ALA A 3 -2.30 8.99 7.71
N SER A 4 -1.36 9.89 7.97
CA SER A 4 0.07 9.59 7.89
C SER A 4 0.62 9.16 9.25
N SER A 5 1.58 8.24 9.25
CA SER A 5 2.20 7.70 10.48
C SER A 5 3.72 7.59 10.32
N VAL A 6 4.46 7.76 11.42
CA VAL A 6 5.94 7.57 11.42
C VAL A 6 6.34 6.09 11.41
N GLN A 7 5.39 5.19 11.61
CA GLN A 7 5.59 3.73 11.63
C GLN A 7 4.42 3.04 10.93
N PRO A 8 4.66 1.89 10.27
CA PRO A 8 3.59 1.10 9.70
C PRO A 8 2.72 0.54 10.82
N THR A 9 1.42 0.53 10.59
CA THR A 9 0.40 0.06 11.52
C THR A 9 0.49 -1.45 11.74
N VAL A 10 0.91 -2.20 10.72
CA VAL A 10 1.13 -3.66 10.82
C VAL A 10 2.60 -3.97 10.47
N PRO A 11 3.51 -3.90 11.46
CA PRO A 11 4.90 -4.26 11.24
C PRO A 11 5.01 -5.77 10.98
N GLY A 12 5.34 -6.15 9.75
CA GLY A 12 5.57 -7.56 9.35
C GLY A 12 4.84 -8.01 8.09
N CYS A 13 3.86 -7.24 7.60
CA CYS A 13 3.16 -7.51 6.35
C CYS A 13 3.75 -6.73 5.17
N ILE A 14 5.08 -6.62 5.10
CA ILE A 14 5.75 -5.93 3.99
C ILE A 14 5.45 -6.65 2.68
N LEU A 15 5.08 -5.89 1.65
CA LEU A 15 4.84 -6.42 0.32
C LEU A 15 6.13 -7.07 -0.21
N THR A 16 6.04 -8.33 -0.65
CA THR A 16 7.15 -9.01 -1.31
C THR A 16 6.85 -9.27 -2.78
N ALA A 17 7.87 -9.61 -3.57
CA ALA A 17 7.70 -9.93 -4.98
C ALA A 17 6.77 -11.15 -5.20
N ALA A 18 6.66 -12.04 -4.21
CA ALA A 18 5.74 -13.18 -4.27
C ALA A 18 4.26 -12.76 -4.12
N ASP A 19 4.01 -11.60 -3.50
CA ASP A 19 2.67 -11.06 -3.29
C ASP A 19 2.17 -10.25 -4.50
N ILE A 20 3.03 -9.95 -5.47
CA ILE A 20 2.67 -9.22 -6.70
C ILE A 20 1.80 -10.11 -7.59
N ASN A 21 0.49 -9.99 -7.42
CA ASN A 21 -0.52 -10.67 -8.22
C ASN A 21 -1.82 -9.84 -8.27
N LEU A 22 -2.78 -10.27 -9.09
CA LEU A 22 -4.06 -9.57 -9.26
C LEU A 22 -4.92 -9.51 -7.98
N ALA A 23 -4.65 -10.33 -6.96
CA ALA A 23 -5.37 -10.30 -5.69
C ALA A 23 -4.94 -9.13 -4.77
N LEU A 24 -3.98 -8.32 -5.21
CA LEU A 24 -3.65 -7.03 -4.61
C LEU A 24 -4.71 -5.96 -4.92
N VAL A 25 -5.43 -6.08 -6.04
CA VAL A 25 -6.45 -5.10 -6.42
C VAL A 25 -7.58 -5.06 -5.37
N GLY A 26 -7.91 -3.87 -4.88
CA GLY A 26 -8.85 -3.60 -3.79
C GLY A 26 -8.27 -3.79 -2.39
N ARG A 27 -6.98 -4.15 -2.25
CA ARG A 27 -6.33 -4.24 -0.94
C ARG A 27 -5.93 -2.84 -0.46
N HIS A 28 -6.04 -2.65 0.85
CA HIS A 28 -5.50 -1.48 1.53
C HIS A 28 -4.08 -1.77 1.99
N ALA A 29 -3.21 -0.77 1.84
CA ALA A 29 -1.81 -0.85 2.19
C ALA A 29 -1.32 0.49 2.77
N GLU A 30 -0.16 0.47 3.39
CA GLU A 30 0.56 1.67 3.80
C GLU A 30 1.81 1.79 2.95
N LEU A 31 2.00 2.95 2.33
CA LEU A 31 3.14 3.30 1.52
C LEU A 31 4.07 4.22 2.30
N TYR A 32 5.32 3.83 2.47
CA TYR A 32 6.36 4.68 3.01
C TYR A 32 6.90 5.61 1.92
N TRP A 33 6.83 6.92 2.18
CA TRP A 33 7.46 7.93 1.34
C TRP A 33 8.74 8.44 2.00
N PRO A 34 9.92 8.26 1.37
CA PRO A 34 11.20 8.58 1.99
C PRO A 34 11.44 10.09 2.17
N ASP A 35 10.89 10.92 1.28
CA ASP A 35 11.05 12.38 1.35
C ASP A 35 10.39 12.97 2.60
N ASP A 36 9.25 12.40 2.99
CA ASP A 36 8.49 12.83 4.17
C ASP A 36 8.85 12.01 5.42
N ALA A 37 9.51 10.87 5.23
CA ALA A 37 9.71 9.84 6.25
C ALA A 37 8.40 9.38 6.91
N LEU A 38 7.31 9.31 6.13
CA LEU A 38 5.96 8.97 6.61
C LEU A 38 5.34 7.81 5.82
N TRP A 39 4.48 7.08 6.50
CA TRP A 39 3.63 6.03 5.93
C TRP A 39 2.24 6.59 5.63
N TYR A 40 1.76 6.38 4.42
CA TYR A 40 0.48 6.86 3.90
C TYR A 40 -0.47 5.71 3.62
N LEU A 41 -1.72 5.81 4.08
CA LEU A 41 -2.76 4.85 3.74
C LEU A 41 -3.16 4.99 2.28
N ILE A 42 -3.08 3.88 1.55
CA ILE A 42 -3.42 3.78 0.12
C ILE A 42 -4.31 2.56 -0.13
N GLU A 43 -5.06 2.61 -1.23
CA GLU A 43 -5.78 1.48 -1.79
C GLU A 43 -5.20 1.14 -3.16
N ILE A 44 -4.92 -0.15 -3.40
CA ILE A 44 -4.42 -0.59 -4.71
C ILE A 44 -5.60 -0.74 -5.66
N GLN A 45 -5.75 0.17 -6.62
CA GLN A 45 -6.83 0.18 -7.61
C GLN A 45 -6.55 -0.75 -8.80
N GLY A 46 -5.27 -0.98 -9.12
CA GLY A 46 -4.87 -1.78 -10.27
C GLY A 46 -3.45 -2.29 -10.16
N VAL A 47 -3.17 -3.42 -10.81
CA VAL A 47 -1.82 -3.98 -10.90
C VAL A 47 -1.57 -4.48 -12.32
N ASP A 48 -0.52 -3.95 -12.95
CA ASP A 48 0.03 -4.46 -14.20
C ASP A 48 1.24 -5.37 -13.90
N LEU A 49 1.05 -6.67 -14.10
CA LEU A 49 2.09 -7.68 -13.87
C LEU A 49 3.18 -7.70 -14.96
N VAL A 50 2.90 -7.16 -16.15
CA VAL A 50 3.86 -7.08 -17.25
C VAL A 50 4.87 -5.97 -16.97
N SER A 51 4.34 -4.77 -16.65
CA SER A 51 5.16 -3.60 -16.36
C SER A 51 5.61 -3.53 -14.90
N ARG A 52 5.05 -4.37 -14.01
CA ARG A 52 5.21 -4.33 -12.55
C ARG A 52 4.83 -2.99 -11.94
N MET A 53 3.84 -2.33 -12.53
CA MET A 53 3.28 -1.08 -12.04
C MET A 53 2.00 -1.36 -11.26
N ALA A 54 1.79 -0.65 -10.16
CA ALA A 54 0.51 -0.63 -9.46
C ALA A 54 -0.08 0.77 -9.51
N ASN A 55 -1.38 0.82 -9.77
CA ASN A 55 -2.16 2.02 -9.61
C ASN A 55 -2.70 2.04 -8.18
N ILE A 56 -2.40 3.10 -7.44
CA ILE A 56 -2.78 3.27 -6.05
C ILE A 56 -3.56 4.55 -5.88
N MET A 57 -4.48 4.56 -4.91
CA MET A 57 -5.29 5.71 -4.55
C MET A 57 -5.01 6.08 -3.10
N TYR A 58 -4.60 7.31 -2.86
CA TYR A 58 -4.48 7.87 -1.53
C TYR A 58 -5.85 8.15 -0.92
N HIS A 59 -5.92 8.27 0.41
CA HIS A 59 -7.16 8.68 1.09
C HIS A 59 -7.69 10.05 0.65
N SER A 60 -6.85 10.92 0.08
CA SER A 60 -7.29 12.19 -0.53
C SER A 60 -8.14 12.00 -1.79
N GLY A 61 -8.14 10.80 -2.37
CA GLY A 61 -8.74 10.49 -3.68
C GLY A 61 -7.79 10.72 -4.86
N GLU A 62 -6.55 11.12 -4.60
CA GLU A 62 -5.51 11.21 -5.62
C GLU A 62 -5.02 9.83 -6.01
N VAL A 63 -4.77 9.63 -7.29
CA VAL A 63 -4.32 8.35 -7.86
C VAL A 63 -2.93 8.54 -8.42
N GLU A 64 -2.06 7.56 -8.17
CA GLU A 64 -0.68 7.56 -8.63
C GLU A 64 -0.26 6.16 -9.09
N ASP A 65 0.72 6.10 -9.99
CA ASP A 65 1.31 4.85 -10.47
C ASP A 65 2.66 4.62 -9.77
N LEU A 66 2.80 3.47 -9.11
CA LEU A 66 4.02 3.08 -8.41
C LEU A 66 4.67 1.88 -9.06
N ASN A 67 6.00 1.87 -9.06
CA ASN A 67 6.79 0.73 -9.47
C ASN A 67 6.87 -0.30 -8.32
N LEU A 68 6.11 -1.39 -8.43
CA LEU A 68 6.10 -2.43 -7.41
C LEU A 68 7.47 -3.08 -7.19
N ALA A 69 8.33 -3.11 -8.21
CA ALA A 69 9.67 -3.70 -8.07
C ALA A 69 10.55 -2.86 -7.13
N GLU A 70 10.51 -1.53 -7.25
CA GLU A 70 11.24 -0.61 -6.37
C GLU A 70 10.66 -0.63 -4.96
N ILE A 71 9.34 -0.54 -4.84
CA ILE A 71 8.64 -0.61 -3.54
C ILE A 71 8.98 -1.89 -2.77
N VAL A 72 9.03 -3.04 -3.45
CA VAL A 72 9.43 -4.32 -2.83
C VAL A 72 10.91 -4.33 -2.47
N ALA A 73 11.78 -3.82 -3.35
CA ALA A 73 13.22 -3.77 -3.10
C ALA A 73 13.55 -2.94 -1.86
N ASP A 74 12.88 -1.80 -1.73
CA ASP A 74 13.08 -0.83 -0.64
C ASP A 74 12.25 -1.15 0.61
N ARG A 75 11.32 -2.11 0.52
CA ARG A 75 10.38 -2.48 1.60
C ARG A 75 9.50 -1.32 2.04
N HIS A 76 9.12 -0.48 1.08
CA HIS A 76 8.35 0.75 1.30
C HIS A 76 6.84 0.54 1.26
N MET A 77 6.32 -0.69 1.28
CA MET A 77 4.89 -0.93 1.34
C MET A 77 4.56 -2.05 2.32
N SER A 78 3.55 -1.83 3.14
CA SER A 78 3.00 -2.80 4.08
C SER A 78 1.53 -3.06 3.76
N LEU A 79 1.16 -4.30 3.50
CA LEU A 79 -0.22 -4.69 3.28
C LEU A 79 -0.99 -4.69 4.60
N ILE A 80 -2.17 -4.07 4.62
CA ILE A 80 -3.06 -4.14 5.76
C ILE A 80 -3.95 -5.38 5.62
N PRO A 81 -3.94 -6.32 6.58
CA PRO A 81 -4.87 -7.43 6.59
C PRO A 81 -6.32 -6.94 6.66
N LEU A 82 -7.22 -7.59 5.91
CA LEU A 82 -8.62 -7.18 5.80
C LEU A 82 -9.34 -7.13 7.16
N ASP A 83 -9.02 -8.10 8.02
CA ASP A 83 -9.52 -8.20 9.39
C ASP A 83 -8.99 -7.09 10.30
N TYR A 84 -7.76 -6.63 10.05
CA TYR A 84 -7.20 -5.48 10.75
C TYR A 84 -7.88 -4.18 10.32
N TYR A 85 -8.04 -3.99 9.00
CA TYR A 85 -8.70 -2.80 8.45
C TYR A 85 -10.13 -2.65 9.01
N ALA A 86 -10.93 -3.72 8.95
CA ALA A 86 -12.30 -3.72 9.44
C ALA A 86 -12.42 -3.39 10.94
N ARG A 87 -11.47 -3.85 11.76
CA ARG A 87 -11.44 -3.55 13.21
C ARG A 87 -11.02 -2.12 13.51
N ARG A 88 -10.17 -1.53 12.68
CA ARG A 88 -9.54 -0.23 12.93
C ARG A 88 -10.29 0.94 12.31
N PHE A 89 -10.84 0.75 11.11
CA PHE A 89 -11.44 1.80 10.30
C PHE A 89 -12.94 1.57 10.01
N GLY A 90 -13.49 0.44 10.44
CA GLY A 90 -14.85 0.01 10.08
C GLY A 90 -14.85 -0.86 8.82
N ALA A 91 -15.88 -1.69 8.66
CA ALA A 91 -16.05 -2.48 7.44
C ALA A 91 -16.20 -1.55 6.22
N PRO A 92 -15.70 -1.94 5.03
CA PRO A 92 -15.97 -1.21 3.79
C PRO A 92 -17.47 -1.12 3.49
#